data_AF-A0A960KYA7-F1
#
_entry.id   AF-A0A960KYA7-F1
#
_cell.length_a   1.000
_cell.length_b   1.000
_cell.length_c   1.000
_cell.angle_alpha   90.00
_cell.angle_beta   90.00
_cell.angle_gamma   90.00
#
_symmetry.space_group_name_H-M   'P 1'
#
loop_
_entity.id
_entity.type
_entity.pdbx_description
1 polymer ?
#
loop_
_entity_poly.entity_id
_entity_poly.type
_entity_poly.pdbx_seq_one_letter_code
_entity_poly.pdbx_strand_id
1 'polypeptide(L)'
;LGLSDASPERMEISFKNNSGKEMVHFLIGKNIEGGSGTYVLRTDKEKASIYLTDKSLYLTTDAPSFLEKEILNLNQSDIAKIQGPDFLIEDKEGKLVLADVPGNKQEKASEVSKIKGLGTSLSFDSVLVADDPSLSGLNFQEQFVIELKDQTGYRFSVAQKDKDTYIQVEGFHTVKPFQLDPNESEEEVRKKSEILERVNAIQTFNQFHATWTYKLPEFSASKFLLSKKDLIEDKKTDS
;
A
#
# COMPACT_ATOMS: atom_id res chain seq x y z
N LEU A 1 5.08 -42.82 -7.70
CA LEU A 1 4.53 -41.45 -7.63
C LEU A 1 5.28 -40.77 -6.50
N GLY A 2 5.98 -39.66 -6.74
CA GLY A 2 6.79 -38.96 -5.71
C GLY A 2 5.98 -38.30 -4.58
N LEU A 3 4.85 -38.92 -4.21
CA LEU A 3 3.88 -38.58 -3.19
C LEU A 3 3.81 -39.77 -2.22
N SER A 4 4.91 -40.04 -1.52
CA SER A 4 4.90 -40.85 -0.31
C SER A 4 5.09 -39.92 0.89
N ASP A 5 4.63 -40.33 2.08
CA ASP A 5 4.68 -39.50 3.30
C ASP A 5 6.09 -39.07 3.74
N ALA A 6 7.13 -39.56 3.07
CA ALA A 6 8.53 -39.32 3.38
C ALA A 6 9.30 -38.51 2.30
N SER A 7 8.63 -37.90 1.31
CA SER A 7 9.33 -37.12 0.26
C SER A 7 9.53 -35.65 0.70
N PRO A 8 10.78 -35.14 0.78
CA PRO A 8 11.09 -33.80 1.31
C PRO A 8 10.75 -32.63 0.37
N GLU A 9 10.16 -32.88 -0.79
CA GLU A 9 9.78 -31.88 -1.80
C GLU A 9 8.27 -31.88 -2.03
N ARG A 10 7.49 -31.64 -0.98
CA ARG A 10 6.03 -31.47 -1.06
C ARG A 10 5.60 -30.12 -0.51
N MET A 11 4.72 -29.42 -1.23
CA MET A 11 4.07 -28.21 -0.75
C MET A 11 2.65 -28.55 -0.30
N GLU A 12 2.30 -28.11 0.90
CA GLU A 12 0.98 -28.33 1.50
C GLU A 12 0.17 -27.03 1.43
N ILE A 13 -1.07 -27.11 0.94
CA ILE A 13 -1.95 -25.96 0.78
C ILE A 13 -3.31 -26.27 1.38
N SER A 14 -3.69 -25.49 2.39
CA SER A 14 -4.99 -25.56 3.04
C SER A 14 -5.75 -24.26 2.84
N PHE A 15 -6.95 -24.36 2.28
CA PHE A 15 -7.91 -23.26 2.19
C PHE A 15 -8.89 -23.37 3.36
N LYS A 16 -9.03 -22.31 4.14
CA LYS A 16 -9.92 -22.25 5.31
C LYS A 16 -11.04 -21.23 5.06
N ASN A 17 -12.21 -21.49 5.63
CA ASN A 17 -13.32 -20.54 5.63
C ASN A 17 -13.09 -19.43 6.68
N ASN A 18 -14.02 -18.47 6.76
CA ASN A 18 -13.96 -17.37 7.72
C ASN A 18 -13.97 -17.80 9.21
N SER A 19 -14.38 -19.03 9.53
CA SER A 19 -14.33 -19.58 10.89
C SER A 19 -13.04 -20.37 11.16
N GLY A 20 -12.05 -20.31 10.26
CA GLY A 20 -10.82 -21.09 10.35
C GLY A 20 -10.96 -22.59 10.06
N LYS A 21 -12.15 -23.04 9.63
CA LYS A 21 -12.40 -24.45 9.27
C LYS A 21 -11.83 -24.72 7.88
N GLU A 22 -11.03 -25.78 7.77
CA GLU A 22 -10.50 -26.25 6.49
C GLU A 22 -11.64 -26.64 5.53
N MET A 23 -11.59 -26.07 4.33
CA MET A 23 -12.53 -26.34 3.23
C MET A 23 -11.93 -27.31 2.23
N VAL A 24 -10.65 -27.11 1.89
CA VAL A 24 -9.94 -27.89 0.87
C VAL A 24 -8.48 -27.99 1.27
N HIS A 25 -7.90 -29.17 1.04
CA HIS A 25 -6.51 -29.45 1.37
C HIS A 25 -5.84 -30.19 0.21
N PHE A 26 -4.68 -29.69 -0.22
CA PHE A 26 -3.87 -30.23 -1.30
C PHE A 26 -2.44 -30.50 -0.86
N LEU A 27 -1.87 -31.60 -1.36
CA LEU A 27 -0.45 -31.88 -1.38
C LEU A 27 0.04 -31.79 -2.81
N ILE A 28 0.98 -30.88 -3.07
CA ILE A 28 1.59 -30.66 -4.38
C ILE A 28 2.96 -31.34 -4.37
N GLY A 29 3.15 -32.27 -5.30
CA GLY A 29 4.40 -32.99 -5.49
C GLY A 29 5.30 -32.38 -6.57
N LYS A 30 6.27 -33.17 -7.04
CA LYS A 30 7.20 -32.75 -8.09
C LYS A 30 6.51 -32.56 -9.44
N ASN A 31 7.09 -31.70 -10.27
CA ASN A 31 6.77 -31.60 -11.70
C ASN A 31 7.09 -32.91 -12.42
N ILE A 32 6.36 -33.22 -13.49
CA ILE A 32 6.67 -34.38 -14.34
C ILE A 32 7.98 -34.13 -15.10
N GLU A 33 8.91 -35.10 -15.03
CA GLU A 33 10.13 -35.07 -15.84
C GLU A 33 9.78 -35.19 -17.33
N GLY A 34 10.25 -34.23 -18.14
CA GLY A 34 10.07 -34.25 -19.60
C GLY A 34 8.66 -33.91 -20.11
N GLY A 35 7.75 -33.46 -19.24
CA GLY A 35 6.38 -33.08 -19.60
C GLY A 35 5.93 -31.76 -18.97
N SER A 36 4.68 -31.36 -19.24
CA SER A 36 4.00 -30.27 -18.55
C SER A 36 3.08 -30.83 -17.47
N GLY A 37 3.15 -30.28 -16.25
CA GLY A 37 2.24 -30.68 -15.18
C GLY A 37 2.90 -31.03 -13.86
N THR A 38 2.09 -31.01 -12.81
CA THR A 38 2.47 -31.27 -11.41
C THR A 38 1.45 -32.22 -10.81
N TYR A 39 1.92 -33.20 -10.03
CA TYR A 39 1.00 -34.06 -9.29
C TYR A 39 0.39 -33.32 -8.10
N VAL A 40 -0.93 -33.36 -7.98
CA VAL A 40 -1.68 -32.73 -6.89
C VAL A 40 -2.58 -33.76 -6.24
N LEU A 41 -2.39 -34.04 -4.96
CA LEU A 41 -3.24 -34.92 -4.19
C LEU A 41 -4.21 -34.09 -3.34
N ARG A 42 -5.51 -34.28 -3.55
CA ARG A 42 -6.54 -33.65 -2.73
C ARG A 42 -6.89 -34.55 -1.54
N THR A 43 -6.76 -34.05 -0.33
CA THR A 43 -6.82 -34.82 0.93
C THR A 43 -8.06 -34.51 1.79
N ASP A 44 -8.88 -33.50 1.44
CA ASP A 44 -10.11 -33.14 2.17
C ASP A 44 -11.30 -34.12 1.94
N LYS A 45 -11.08 -35.24 1.23
CA LYS A 45 -12.09 -36.27 0.96
C LYS A 45 -11.67 -37.62 1.50
N GLU A 46 -12.64 -38.43 1.92
CA GLU A 46 -12.42 -39.82 2.41
C GLU A 46 -11.62 -40.70 1.44
N LYS A 47 -11.73 -40.41 0.13
CA LYS A 47 -10.89 -41.03 -0.91
C LYS A 47 -9.98 -39.98 -1.52
N ALA A 48 -8.73 -39.98 -1.08
CA ALA A 48 -7.70 -39.11 -1.62
C ALA A 48 -7.49 -39.42 -3.11
N SER A 49 -7.66 -38.40 -3.96
CA SER A 49 -7.52 -38.53 -5.42
C SER A 49 -6.27 -37.77 -5.86
N ILE A 50 -5.43 -38.42 -6.66
CA ILE A 50 -4.27 -37.79 -7.29
C ILE A 50 -4.72 -37.26 -8.65
N TYR A 51 -4.48 -35.97 -8.85
CA TYR A 51 -4.71 -35.24 -10.09
C TYR A 51 -3.35 -34.90 -10.72
N LEU A 52 -3.34 -34.80 -12.04
CA LEU A 52 -2.24 -34.22 -12.80
C LEU A 52 -2.74 -32.92 -13.39
N THR A 53 -2.04 -31.82 -13.15
CA THR A 53 -2.36 -30.53 -13.77
C THR A 53 -1.91 -30.50 -15.23
N ASP A 54 -2.66 -29.81 -16.09
CA ASP A 54 -2.30 -29.65 -17.51
C ASP A 54 -1.03 -28.81 -17.71
N LYS A 55 -0.67 -27.99 -16.72
CA LYS A 55 0.51 -27.11 -16.71
C LYS A 55 1.28 -27.26 -15.40
N SER A 56 2.59 -27.03 -15.46
CA SER A 56 3.41 -26.99 -14.25
C SER A 56 2.94 -25.87 -13.33
N LEU A 57 2.75 -26.22 -12.06
CA LEU A 57 2.23 -25.33 -11.04
C LEU A 57 3.39 -24.67 -10.31
N TYR A 58 3.52 -23.35 -10.44
CA TYR A 58 4.40 -22.53 -9.61
C TYR A 58 3.51 -21.76 -8.64
N LEU A 59 3.56 -22.12 -7.37
CA LEU A 59 2.91 -21.38 -6.30
C LEU A 59 3.97 -20.72 -5.44
N THR A 60 3.95 -19.40 -5.44
CA THR A 60 4.75 -18.60 -4.50
C THR A 60 3.96 -18.49 -3.21
N THR A 61 4.55 -18.86 -2.07
CA THR A 61 3.91 -18.72 -0.75
C THR A 61 4.36 -17.48 -0.01
N ASP A 62 5.28 -16.71 -0.60
CA ASP A 62 5.76 -15.46 -0.03
C ASP A 62 4.64 -14.42 -0.04
N ALA A 63 4.33 -13.86 1.14
CA ALA A 63 3.31 -12.82 1.29
C ALA A 63 3.40 -11.69 0.23
N PRO A 64 4.60 -11.16 -0.13
CA PRO A 64 4.73 -10.14 -1.18
C PRO A 64 4.25 -10.55 -2.56
N SER A 65 4.15 -11.84 -2.87
CA SER A 65 3.68 -12.33 -4.18
C SER A 65 2.15 -12.29 -4.31
N PHE A 66 1.43 -12.13 -3.21
CA PHE A 66 -0.02 -11.92 -3.18
C PHE A 66 -0.41 -10.44 -3.06
N LEU A 67 0.58 -9.56 -2.89
CA LEU A 67 0.35 -8.14 -2.74
C LEU A 67 0.66 -7.42 -4.06
N GLU A 68 -0.24 -6.53 -4.44
CA GLU A 68 0.11 -5.48 -5.39
C GLU A 68 1.23 -4.64 -4.75
N LYS A 69 2.38 -4.54 -5.43
CA LYS A 69 3.59 -3.92 -4.86
C LYS A 69 3.47 -2.41 -4.68
N GLU A 70 2.37 -1.81 -5.14
CA GLU A 70 2.05 -0.40 -4.97
C GLU A 70 1.10 -0.26 -3.78
N ILE A 71 1.55 0.44 -2.75
CA ILE A 71 0.72 0.83 -1.59
C ILE A 71 -0.30 1.86 -2.05
N LEU A 72 0.13 2.80 -2.89
CA LEU A 72 -0.67 3.89 -3.44
C LEU A 72 -0.20 4.25 -4.85
N ASN A 73 -1.17 4.55 -5.70
CA ASN A 73 -0.98 5.01 -7.06
C ASN A 73 -1.95 6.17 -7.35
N LEU A 74 -1.53 7.37 -7.00
CA LEU A 74 -2.32 8.60 -7.11
C LEU A 74 -1.88 9.42 -8.33
N ASN A 75 -2.85 9.95 -9.08
CA ASN A 75 -2.55 10.96 -10.10
C ASN A 75 -2.13 12.26 -9.43
N GLN A 76 -0.97 12.79 -9.83
CA GLN A 76 -0.46 14.04 -9.26
C GLN A 76 -1.41 15.23 -9.48
N SER A 77 -2.20 15.22 -10.56
CA SER A 77 -3.22 16.24 -10.86
C SER A 77 -4.34 16.31 -9.82
N ASP A 78 -4.57 15.21 -9.11
CA ASP A 78 -5.68 15.08 -8.17
C ASP A 78 -5.25 15.49 -6.75
N ILE A 79 -3.95 15.65 -6.51
CA ILE A 79 -3.40 16.09 -5.23
C ILE A 79 -3.72 17.59 -5.03
N ALA A 80 -4.36 17.90 -3.91
CA ALA A 80 -4.59 19.27 -3.47
C ALA A 80 -3.44 19.77 -2.58
N LYS A 81 -2.93 18.90 -1.71
CA LYS A 81 -1.96 19.27 -0.67
C LYS A 81 -1.09 18.09 -0.25
N ILE A 82 0.17 18.37 0.06
CA ILE A 82 1.10 17.46 0.72
C ILE A 82 1.68 18.20 1.92
N GLN A 83 1.42 17.68 3.12
CA GLN A 83 1.96 18.20 4.38
C GLN A 83 3.03 17.25 4.89
N GLY A 84 4.22 17.79 5.11
CA GLY A 84 5.31 17.11 5.81
C GLY A 84 5.42 17.61 7.27
N PRO A 85 6.54 17.29 7.95
CA PRO A 85 6.72 17.61 9.36
C PRO A 85 6.79 19.12 9.64
N ASP A 86 7.44 19.87 8.76
CA ASP A 86 7.70 21.31 8.90
C ASP A 86 7.46 22.10 7.60
N PHE A 87 6.81 21.50 6.61
CA PHE A 87 6.51 22.11 5.32
C PHE A 87 5.14 21.74 4.79
N LEU A 88 4.70 22.52 3.81
CA LEU A 88 3.41 22.40 3.16
C LEU A 88 3.59 22.65 1.66
N ILE A 89 3.14 21.73 0.81
CA ILE A 89 3.05 21.89 -0.64
C ILE A 89 1.56 21.91 -1.00
N GLU A 90 1.12 22.91 -1.73
CA GLU A 90 -0.30 23.10 -2.07
C GLU A 90 -0.47 23.36 -3.56
N ASP A 91 -1.61 22.95 -4.10
CA ASP A 91 -2.04 23.32 -5.44
C ASP A 91 -2.36 24.81 -5.48
N LYS A 92 -1.60 25.55 -6.29
CA LYS A 92 -1.93 26.92 -6.69
C LYS A 92 -2.11 26.93 -8.20
N GLU A 93 -3.35 27.17 -8.62
CA GLU A 93 -3.73 27.26 -10.04
C GLU A 93 -3.33 26.02 -10.85
N GLY A 94 -3.50 24.82 -10.28
CA GLY A 94 -3.18 23.55 -10.94
C GLY A 94 -1.72 23.13 -10.83
N LYS A 95 -0.90 23.85 -10.07
CA LYS A 95 0.50 23.52 -9.83
C LYS A 95 0.77 23.38 -8.34
N LEU A 96 1.27 22.21 -7.94
CA LEU A 96 1.80 22.00 -6.60
C LEU A 96 3.04 22.89 -6.37
N VAL A 97 3.02 23.73 -5.35
CA VAL A 97 4.11 24.66 -4.97
C VAL A 97 4.34 24.62 -3.46
N LEU A 98 5.58 24.81 -3.04
CA LEU A 98 5.97 24.89 -1.64
C LEU A 98 5.46 26.21 -1.04
N ALA A 99 4.71 26.12 0.05
CA ALA A 99 4.22 27.27 0.79
C ALA A 99 5.32 27.89 1.67
N ASP A 100 5.14 29.18 1.98
CA ASP A 100 5.97 29.94 2.93
C ASP A 100 7.49 29.88 2.64
N VAL A 101 7.87 30.00 1.37
CA VAL A 101 9.28 30.14 0.98
C VAL A 101 9.77 31.55 1.35
N PRO A 102 10.85 31.70 2.14
CA PRO A 102 11.39 33.02 2.50
C PRO A 102 11.78 33.85 1.27
N GLY A 103 11.62 35.17 1.33
CA GLY A 103 11.82 36.06 0.18
C GLY A 103 13.22 36.01 -0.46
N ASN A 104 14.25 35.64 0.32
CA ASN A 104 15.64 35.47 -0.14
C ASN A 104 15.95 34.05 -0.65
N LYS A 105 14.99 33.12 -0.60
CA LYS A 105 15.13 31.71 -1.00
C LYS A 105 14.16 31.34 -2.12
N GLN A 106 14.42 30.22 -2.77
CA GLN A 106 13.53 29.63 -3.77
C GLN A 106 13.35 28.14 -3.50
N GLU A 107 12.33 27.54 -4.13
CA GLU A 107 12.16 26.10 -4.14
C GLU A 107 13.38 25.42 -4.77
N LYS A 108 13.94 24.43 -4.07
CA LYS A 108 14.88 23.49 -4.66
C LYS A 108 14.08 22.49 -5.47
N ALA A 109 13.89 22.81 -6.75
CA ALA A 109 12.96 22.11 -7.64
C ALA A 109 13.14 20.58 -7.66
N SER A 110 14.38 20.08 -7.57
CA SER A 110 14.67 18.65 -7.56
C SER A 110 14.10 17.93 -6.33
N GLU A 111 14.24 18.51 -5.14
CA GLU A 111 13.77 17.89 -3.89
C GLU A 111 12.25 18.00 -3.76
N VAL A 112 11.70 19.16 -4.13
CA VAL A 112 10.25 19.36 -4.17
C VAL A 112 9.58 18.39 -5.16
N SER A 113 10.22 18.11 -6.30
CA SER A 113 9.72 17.12 -7.27
C SER A 113 9.66 15.70 -6.70
N LYS A 114 10.65 15.30 -5.89
CA LYS A 114 10.65 14.00 -5.22
C LYS A 114 9.44 13.84 -4.29
N ILE A 115 9.12 14.88 -3.51
CA ILE A 115 7.96 14.90 -2.62
C ILE A 115 6.66 14.82 -3.42
N LYS A 116 6.54 15.56 -4.53
CA LYS A 116 5.35 15.52 -5.40
C LYS A 116 5.07 14.11 -5.94
N GLY A 117 6.12 13.30 -6.12
CA GLY A 117 6.02 11.90 -6.52
C GLY A 117 5.93 10.88 -5.37
N LEU A 118 5.56 11.28 -4.15
CA LEU A 118 5.38 10.34 -3.03
C LEU A 118 4.16 9.42 -3.22
N GLY A 119 3.05 9.95 -3.75
CA GLY A 119 1.78 9.21 -3.86
C GLY A 119 1.57 8.45 -5.17
N THR A 120 2.38 8.70 -6.20
CA THR A 120 2.12 8.21 -7.57
C THR A 120 2.63 6.78 -7.82
N SER A 121 3.61 6.31 -7.06
CA SER A 121 4.15 4.95 -7.22
C SER A 121 4.85 4.50 -5.94
N LEU A 122 4.12 4.56 -4.81
CA LEU A 122 4.70 4.20 -3.52
C LEU A 122 4.78 2.69 -3.40
N SER A 123 5.98 2.14 -3.48
CA SER A 123 6.25 0.71 -3.35
C SER A 123 7.04 0.37 -2.08
N PHE A 124 7.12 -0.92 -1.78
CA PHE A 124 7.81 -1.47 -0.62
C PHE A 124 8.73 -2.64 -0.99
N ASP A 125 9.78 -2.84 -0.19
CA ASP A 125 10.68 -4.00 -0.28
C ASP A 125 10.07 -5.23 0.37
N SER A 126 9.47 -5.05 1.56
CA SER A 126 8.81 -6.11 2.30
C SER A 126 7.64 -5.59 3.12
N VAL A 127 6.71 -6.50 3.42
CA VAL A 127 5.57 -6.26 4.31
C VAL A 127 5.76 -7.07 5.58
N LEU A 128 5.41 -6.49 6.72
CA LEU A 128 5.43 -7.11 8.04
C LEU A 128 4.05 -6.94 8.66
N VAL A 129 3.61 -7.93 9.44
CA VAL A 129 2.41 -7.78 10.27
C VAL A 129 2.71 -6.85 11.45
N ALA A 130 1.72 -6.05 11.88
CA ALA A 130 1.92 -4.98 12.86
C ALA A 130 2.45 -5.45 14.22
N ASP A 131 2.22 -6.71 14.60
CA ASP A 131 2.69 -7.34 15.82
C ASP A 131 4.00 -8.15 15.65
N ASP A 132 4.65 -8.04 14.50
CA ASP A 132 5.93 -8.71 14.23
C ASP A 132 6.99 -8.28 15.26
N PRO A 133 7.67 -9.22 15.95
CA PRO A 133 8.67 -8.90 16.96
C PRO A 133 9.81 -8.00 16.47
N SER A 134 10.13 -8.02 15.18
CA SER A 134 11.16 -7.16 14.57
C SER A 134 10.79 -5.66 14.62
N LEU A 135 9.49 -5.35 14.71
CA LEU A 135 8.96 -4.00 14.86
C LEU A 135 8.96 -3.51 16.31
N SER A 136 9.25 -4.39 17.28
CA SER A 136 9.27 -4.01 18.70
C SER A 136 10.23 -2.86 18.97
N GLY A 137 9.73 -1.82 19.62
CA GLY A 137 10.48 -0.60 19.97
C GLY A 137 10.50 0.48 18.88
N LEU A 138 9.89 0.24 17.71
CA LEU A 138 9.65 1.30 16.74
C LEU A 138 8.61 2.30 17.25
N ASN A 139 8.91 3.58 17.13
CA ASN A 139 7.98 4.66 17.43
C ASN A 139 7.47 5.28 16.13
N PHE A 140 6.28 4.88 15.70
CA PHE A 140 5.62 5.43 14.52
C PHE A 140 5.06 6.81 14.84
N GLN A 141 5.51 7.82 14.10
CA GLN A 141 4.99 9.18 14.19
C GLN A 141 4.32 9.56 12.89
N GLU A 142 3.17 10.22 12.95
CA GLU A 142 2.59 10.85 11.77
C GLU A 142 3.57 11.90 11.25
N GLN A 143 4.07 11.69 10.04
CA GLN A 143 5.05 12.60 9.42
C GLN A 143 4.52 13.24 8.15
N PHE A 144 3.62 12.54 7.44
CA PHE A 144 3.17 12.95 6.11
C PHE A 144 1.67 12.78 5.94
N VAL A 145 1.06 13.77 5.30
CA VAL A 145 -0.35 13.74 4.90
C VAL A 145 -0.47 14.18 3.44
N ILE A 146 -1.11 13.37 2.60
CA ILE A 146 -1.49 13.74 1.24
C ILE A 146 -3.00 13.92 1.22
N GLU A 147 -3.48 15.07 0.78
CA GLU A 147 -4.90 15.36 0.58
C GLU A 147 -5.18 15.58 -0.90
N LEU A 148 -6.23 14.93 -1.39
CA LEU A 148 -6.73 15.03 -2.75
C LEU A 148 -7.80 16.13 -2.86
N LYS A 149 -8.02 16.62 -4.08
CA LYS A 149 -9.03 17.64 -4.42
C LYS A 149 -10.46 17.18 -4.10
N ASP A 150 -10.65 15.88 -4.04
CA ASP A 150 -11.92 15.23 -3.80
C ASP A 150 -12.23 15.02 -2.30
N GLN A 151 -11.37 15.55 -1.41
CA GLN A 151 -11.42 15.47 0.06
C GLN A 151 -11.02 14.12 0.67
N THR A 152 -10.56 13.18 -0.14
CA THR A 152 -9.83 11.99 0.31
C THR A 152 -8.44 12.38 0.75
N GLY A 153 -7.89 11.72 1.77
CA GLY A 153 -6.49 11.90 2.16
C GLY A 153 -5.87 10.63 2.72
N TYR A 154 -4.54 10.63 2.80
CA TYR A 154 -3.73 9.52 3.29
C TYR A 154 -2.70 10.05 4.29
N ARG A 155 -2.67 9.44 5.48
CA ARG A 155 -1.71 9.69 6.55
C ARG A 155 -0.67 8.60 6.56
N PHE A 156 0.59 9.01 6.66
CA PHE A 156 1.72 8.10 6.77
C PHE A 156 2.39 8.31 8.11
N SER A 157 2.39 7.23 8.89
CA SER A 157 3.19 7.15 10.10
C SER A 157 4.51 6.48 9.77
N VAL A 158 5.61 7.11 10.14
CA VAL A 158 6.97 6.69 9.76
C VAL A 158 7.74 6.33 11.02
N ALA A 159 8.51 5.25 10.96
CA ALA A 159 9.48 4.87 11.98
C ALA A 159 10.80 4.45 11.32
N GLN A 160 11.91 4.62 12.04
CA GLN A 160 13.23 4.20 11.57
C GLN A 160 13.88 3.24 12.56
N LYS A 161 14.56 2.23 12.03
CA LYS A 161 15.44 1.34 12.81
C LYS A 161 16.71 1.11 12.00
N ASP A 162 17.85 1.43 12.60
CA ASP A 162 19.14 1.40 11.93
C ASP A 162 19.16 2.24 10.63
N LYS A 163 19.12 1.59 9.47
CA LYS A 163 19.07 2.23 8.14
C LYS A 163 17.74 2.04 7.42
N ASP A 164 16.83 1.26 8.00
CA ASP A 164 15.55 0.92 7.39
C ASP A 164 14.47 1.91 7.82
N THR A 165 13.63 2.28 6.85
CA THR A 165 12.44 3.11 7.08
C THR A 165 11.20 2.27 6.90
N TYR A 166 10.33 2.33 7.89
CA TYR A 166 9.06 1.63 7.93
C TYR A 166 7.91 2.62 7.90
N ILE A 167 6.84 2.27 7.20
CA ILE A 167 5.62 3.08 7.17
C ILE A 167 4.37 2.27 7.49
N GLN A 168 3.41 2.96 8.09
CA GLN A 168 2.00 2.57 8.18
C GLN A 168 1.17 3.63 7.48
N VAL A 169 0.11 3.21 6.79
CA VAL A 169 -0.73 4.11 6.00
C VAL A 169 -2.18 3.99 6.42
N GLU A 170 -2.86 5.13 6.53
CA GLU A 170 -4.29 5.23 6.82
C GLU A 170 -4.94 6.24 5.89
N GLY A 171 -6.02 5.84 5.24
CA GLY A 171 -6.89 6.73 4.48
C GLY A 171 -7.91 7.43 5.38
N PHE A 172 -8.27 8.66 5.02
CA PHE A 172 -9.34 9.42 5.65
C PHE A 172 -10.12 10.21 4.61
N HIS A 173 -11.27 10.74 5.01
CA HIS A 173 -12.09 11.61 4.17
C HIS A 173 -12.65 12.75 5.02
N THR A 174 -12.59 13.98 4.51
CA THR A 174 -12.92 15.18 5.32
C THR A 174 -14.34 15.72 5.10
N VAL A 175 -15.16 15.05 4.28
CA VAL A 175 -16.56 15.47 4.06
C VAL A 175 -17.40 15.33 5.32
N LYS A 176 -18.22 16.36 5.57
CA LYS A 176 -19.17 16.40 6.69
C LYS A 176 -20.24 15.30 6.54
N PRO A 177 -20.71 14.70 7.65
CA PRO A 177 -21.85 13.79 7.62
C PRO A 177 -23.06 14.46 6.98
N PHE A 178 -23.75 13.75 6.09
CA PHE A 178 -25.01 14.19 5.48
C PHE A 178 -26.10 13.17 5.75
N GLN A 179 -27.35 13.63 5.80
CA GLN A 179 -28.54 12.79 5.87
C GLN A 179 -29.10 12.61 4.46
N LEU A 180 -29.63 11.43 4.15
CA LEU A 180 -30.35 11.19 2.90
C LEU A 180 -31.80 11.66 3.08
N ASP A 181 -32.26 12.59 2.23
CA ASP A 181 -33.67 13.01 2.21
C ASP A 181 -34.32 12.44 0.93
N PRO A 182 -35.44 11.69 1.04
CA PRO A 182 -36.15 11.12 -0.10
C PRO A 182 -36.67 12.15 -1.12
N ASN A 183 -36.71 13.44 -0.78
CA ASN A 183 -37.20 14.52 -1.64
C ASN A 183 -36.09 15.30 -2.37
N GLU A 184 -34.83 14.84 -2.26
CA GLU A 184 -33.70 15.50 -2.89
C GLU A 184 -33.72 15.36 -4.41
N SER A 185 -33.11 16.33 -5.09
CA SER A 185 -32.94 16.26 -6.54
C SER A 185 -32.01 15.11 -6.93
N GLU A 186 -32.17 14.58 -8.13
CA GLU A 186 -31.30 13.52 -8.67
C GLU A 186 -29.81 13.92 -8.65
N GLU A 187 -29.52 15.19 -8.92
CA GLU A 187 -28.17 15.77 -8.84
C GLU A 187 -27.56 15.70 -7.43
N GLU A 188 -28.36 15.96 -6.39
CA GLU A 188 -27.92 15.89 -4.99
C GLU A 188 -27.72 14.44 -4.54
N VAL A 189 -28.64 13.55 -4.92
CA VAL A 189 -28.53 12.11 -4.65
C VAL A 189 -27.26 11.53 -5.29
N ARG A 190 -26.97 11.89 -6.55
CA ARG A 190 -25.75 11.43 -7.24
C ARG A 190 -24.49 11.88 -6.50
N LYS A 191 -24.38 13.17 -6.13
CA LYS A 191 -23.21 13.70 -5.39
C LYS A 191 -23.00 12.96 -4.06
N LYS A 192 -24.09 12.66 -3.35
CA LYS A 192 -24.03 11.89 -2.09
C LYS A 192 -23.60 10.44 -2.33
N SER A 193 -24.08 9.81 -3.38
CA SER A 193 -23.65 8.45 -3.77
C SER A 193 -22.15 8.40 -4.03
N GLU A 194 -21.61 9.34 -4.81
CA GLU A 194 -20.17 9.44 -5.09
C GLU A 194 -19.34 9.60 -3.81
N ILE A 195 -19.84 10.39 -2.83
CA ILE A 195 -19.17 10.51 -1.52
C ILE A 195 -19.20 9.18 -0.76
N LEU A 196 -20.35 8.47 -0.74
CA LEU A 196 -20.45 7.18 -0.05
C LEU A 196 -19.51 6.14 -0.64
N GLU A 197 -19.38 6.09 -1.96
CA GLU A 197 -18.44 5.21 -2.65
C GLU A 197 -16.99 5.47 -2.21
N ARG A 198 -16.59 6.74 -2.09
CA ARG A 198 -15.26 7.12 -1.60
C ARG A 198 -15.04 6.73 -0.15
N VAL A 199 -16.03 6.97 0.72
CA VAL A 199 -15.96 6.57 2.13
C VAL A 199 -15.80 5.06 2.24
N ASN A 200 -16.55 4.27 1.46
CA ASN A 200 -16.44 2.82 1.43
C ASN A 200 -15.07 2.35 0.88
N ALA A 201 -14.55 3.01 -0.16
CA ALA A 201 -13.22 2.72 -0.69
C ALA A 201 -12.13 2.95 0.37
N ILE A 202 -12.22 4.06 1.13
CA ILE A 202 -11.28 4.36 2.22
C ILE A 202 -11.40 3.37 3.38
N GLN A 203 -12.61 2.93 3.72
CA GLN A 203 -12.79 1.88 4.72
C GLN A 203 -12.17 0.55 4.27
N THR A 204 -12.35 0.18 3.01
CA THR A 204 -11.76 -1.04 2.43
C THR A 204 -10.23 -0.95 2.44
N PHE A 205 -9.69 0.20 2.04
CA PHE A 205 -8.26 0.50 2.11
C PHE A 205 -7.75 0.34 3.56
N ASN A 206 -8.38 0.99 4.53
CA ASN A 206 -7.96 0.91 5.92
C ASN A 206 -8.05 -0.51 6.48
N GLN A 207 -9.10 -1.27 6.16
CA GLN A 207 -9.21 -2.67 6.60
C GLN A 207 -8.07 -3.53 6.06
N PHE A 208 -7.66 -3.30 4.81
CA PHE A 208 -6.56 -4.02 4.18
C PHE A 208 -5.21 -3.62 4.77
N HIS A 209 -4.95 -2.33 4.94
CA HIS A 209 -3.66 -1.78 5.36
C HIS A 209 -3.44 -1.74 6.89
N ALA A 210 -4.49 -1.82 7.72
CA ALA A 210 -4.41 -1.58 9.16
C ALA A 210 -3.47 -2.52 9.93
N THR A 211 -3.23 -3.72 9.41
CA THR A 211 -2.36 -4.72 10.07
C THR A 211 -0.97 -4.76 9.47
N TRP A 212 -0.67 -3.93 8.47
CA TRP A 212 0.55 -4.04 7.68
C TRP A 212 1.49 -2.87 7.98
N THR A 213 2.76 -3.21 8.08
CA THR A 213 3.87 -2.27 8.15
C THR A 213 4.78 -2.54 6.97
N TYR A 214 5.09 -1.51 6.20
CA TYR A 214 5.87 -1.63 4.97
C TYR A 214 7.28 -1.15 5.20
N LYS A 215 8.27 -1.98 4.85
CA LYS A 215 9.65 -1.53 4.72
C LYS A 215 9.82 -0.88 3.35
N LEU A 216 10.26 0.36 3.32
CA LEU A 216 10.46 1.10 2.08
C LEU A 216 11.86 0.87 1.49
N PRO A 217 11.98 0.84 0.15
CA PRO A 217 13.27 0.97 -0.50
C PRO A 217 13.87 2.34 -0.19
N GLU A 218 15.21 2.42 -0.11
CA GLU A 218 15.96 3.64 0.24
C GLU A 218 15.51 4.87 -0.58
N PHE A 219 15.26 4.67 -1.88
CA PHE A 219 14.79 5.72 -2.76
C PHE A 219 13.46 6.34 -2.30
N SER A 220 12.47 5.52 -1.94
CA SER A 220 11.19 5.98 -1.41
C SER A 220 11.32 6.52 0.00
N ALA A 221 12.10 5.83 0.85
CA ALA A 221 12.37 6.22 2.23
C ALA A 221 12.95 7.63 2.33
N SER A 222 13.91 7.99 1.46
CA SER A 222 14.57 9.30 1.47
C SER A 222 13.58 10.46 1.35
N LYS A 223 12.45 10.27 0.66
CA LYS A 223 11.40 11.29 0.49
C LYS A 223 10.70 11.61 1.81
N PHE A 224 10.49 10.60 2.66
CA PHE A 224 9.84 10.75 3.98
C PHE A 224 10.75 11.37 5.05
N LEU A 225 12.02 11.63 4.73
CA LEU A 225 13.02 12.18 5.67
C LEU A 225 13.40 13.63 5.35
N LEU A 226 12.86 14.19 4.27
CA LEU A 226 13.12 15.58 3.88
C LEU A 226 12.40 16.56 4.82
N SER A 227 13.11 17.62 5.18
CA SER A 227 12.59 18.77 5.93
C SER A 227 12.46 20.00 5.03
N LYS A 228 11.79 21.05 5.50
CA LYS A 228 11.67 22.32 4.78
C LYS A 228 13.02 22.89 4.34
N LYS A 229 14.07 22.67 5.13
CA LYS A 229 15.43 23.16 4.86
C LYS A 229 16.03 22.50 3.62
N ASP A 230 15.67 21.25 3.36
CA ASP A 230 16.13 20.47 2.21
C ASP A 230 15.39 20.86 0.93
N LEU A 231 14.17 21.41 1.07
CA LEU A 231 13.29 21.79 -0.03
C LEU A 231 13.53 23.20 -0.56
N ILE A 232 14.41 23.99 0.07
CA ILE A 232 14.70 25.37 -0.31
C ILE A 232 16.20 25.58 -0.55
N GLU A 233 16.52 26.50 -1.44
CA GLU A 233 17.89 26.93 -1.73
C GLU A 233 17.95 28.46 -1.83
N ASP A 234 19.16 29.02 -1.73
CA ASP A 234 19.35 30.46 -1.91
C ASP A 234 19.05 30.85 -3.36
N LYS A 235 18.40 32.00 -3.54
CA LYS A 235 18.20 32.54 -4.89
C LYS A 235 19.56 32.80 -5.51
N LYS A 236 19.78 32.28 -6.71
CA LYS A 236 20.94 32.69 -7.51
C LYS A 236 20.77 34.17 -7.84
N THR A 237 21.60 35.00 -7.24
CA THR A 237 21.80 36.37 -7.71
C THR A 237 22.59 36.26 -9.00
N ASP A 238 21.95 36.41 -10.15
CA ASP A 238 22.67 36.57 -11.41
C ASP A 238 23.65 37.73 -11.23
N SER A 239 24.95 37.40 -11.29
CA SER A 239 26.08 38.33 -11.24
C SER A 239 26.66 38.47 -12.63
#